data_AF-A0A2E3DLF2-F1
#
_entry.id   AF-A0A2E3DLF2-F1
#
_cell.length_a   1.000
_cell.length_b   1.000
_cell.length_c   1.000
_cell.angle_alpha   90.00
_cell.angle_beta   90.00
_cell.angle_gamma   90.00
#
_symmetry.space_group_name_H-M   'P 1'
#
loop_
_entity.id
_entity.type
_entity.pdbx_description
1 polymer ?
#
loop_
_entity_poly.entity_id
_entity_poly.type
_entity_poly.pdbx_seq_one_letter_code
_entity_poly.pdbx_strand_id
1 'polypeptide(L)'
;MNSVKSSAATLTVLLIVALCLKANEPEPIRISPQEARARIKLLETAYMSTLQHMHRRYFDGNARAPVPSNVLEDVFRRVDYENGTTSRWISVNTPAMDPKHEPSDDLTKAIARYLKTNNDRFEKTVGEKLISGRAITLFANCQKCHVSALSQQNGGRKVAGLVIEMPLVYEAEDNK
;
A
#
# COMPACT_ATOMS: atom_id res chain seq x y z
N MET A 1 58.68 28.55 -47.75
CA MET A 1 57.90 29.27 -46.71
C MET A 1 56.43 29.12 -47.10
N ASN A 2 55.49 28.55 -46.33
CA ASN A 2 55.43 28.20 -44.92
C ASN A 2 54.51 26.97 -44.72
N SER A 3 54.88 26.19 -43.71
CA SER A 3 54.14 25.06 -43.15
C SER A 3 52.97 25.57 -42.31
N VAL A 4 51.76 25.01 -42.52
CA VAL A 4 50.65 25.12 -41.56
C VAL A 4 50.51 23.76 -40.87
N LYS A 5 50.94 23.70 -39.60
CA LYS A 5 50.81 22.54 -38.74
C LYS A 5 49.49 22.58 -37.96
N SER A 6 48.82 21.44 -37.98
CA SER A 6 48.08 20.82 -36.87
C SER A 6 46.90 21.57 -36.25
N SER A 7 45.70 21.18 -36.67
CA SER A 7 44.43 21.38 -35.96
C SER A 7 43.95 20.05 -35.34
N ALA A 8 44.79 19.41 -34.52
CA ALA A 8 44.46 18.17 -33.82
C ALA A 8 44.12 18.38 -32.34
N ALA A 9 44.48 19.53 -31.74
CA ALA A 9 44.37 19.74 -30.30
C ALA A 9 42.94 20.08 -29.82
N THR A 10 42.10 20.66 -30.67
CA THR A 10 40.75 21.13 -30.28
C THR A 10 39.71 20.02 -30.24
N LEU A 11 39.89 18.94 -31.00
CA LEU A 11 38.95 17.82 -31.04
C LEU A 11 39.12 16.85 -29.85
N THR A 12 40.33 16.76 -29.30
CA THR A 12 40.63 15.88 -28.16
C THR A 12 40.08 16.42 -26.84
N VAL A 13 40.05 17.75 -26.65
CA VAL A 13 39.53 18.35 -25.42
C VAL A 13 38.00 18.23 -25.33
N LEU A 14 37.28 18.32 -26.46
CA LEU A 14 35.83 18.16 -26.48
C LEU A 14 35.39 16.72 -26.14
N LEU A 15 36.20 15.72 -26.50
CA LEU A 15 35.93 14.31 -26.20
C LEU A 15 36.16 13.98 -24.71
N ILE A 16 37.11 14.64 -24.06
CA ILE A 16 37.41 14.42 -22.62
C ILE A 16 36.31 15.00 -21.72
N VAL A 17 35.68 16.12 -22.09
CA VAL A 17 34.59 16.72 -21.29
C VAL A 17 33.31 15.87 -21.34
N ALA A 18 33.04 15.17 -22.45
CA ALA A 18 31.86 14.31 -22.58
C ALA A 18 31.92 13.02 -21.73
N LEU A 19 33.12 12.55 -21.37
CA LEU A 19 33.30 11.34 -20.56
C LEU A 19 33.17 11.57 -19.04
N CYS A 20 33.22 12.81 -18.57
CA CYS A 20 33.13 13.12 -17.13
C CYS A 20 31.71 13.45 -16.63
N LEU A 21 30.71 13.52 -17.51
CA LEU A 21 29.31 13.81 -17.16
C LEU A 21 28.44 12.54 -17.07
N LYS A 22 29.01 11.40 -16.63
CA LYS A 22 28.18 10.38 -16.00
C LYS A 22 27.92 10.82 -14.58
N ALA A 23 26.89 11.67 -14.42
CA ALA A 23 26.27 11.86 -13.12
C ALA A 23 26.00 10.48 -12.53
N ASN A 24 26.53 10.21 -11.36
CA ASN A 24 26.30 8.96 -10.65
C ASN A 24 24.81 9.02 -10.24
N GLU A 25 23.93 8.39 -11.02
CA GLU A 25 22.50 8.33 -10.69
C GLU A 25 22.37 7.78 -9.27
N PRO A 26 21.57 8.41 -8.40
CA PRO A 26 21.48 8.00 -7.01
C PRO A 26 21.01 6.55 -6.94
N GLU A 27 21.78 5.70 -6.26
CA GLU A 27 21.52 4.26 -6.23
C GLU A 27 20.18 4.01 -5.49
N PRO A 28 19.24 3.25 -6.09
CA PRO A 28 17.95 3.02 -5.48
C PRO A 28 18.09 2.26 -4.15
N ILE A 29 17.37 2.69 -3.14
CA ILE A 29 17.37 2.07 -1.81
C ILE A 29 16.56 0.77 -1.89
N ARG A 30 17.21 -0.36 -1.64
CA ARG A 30 16.55 -1.67 -1.57
C ARG A 30 16.34 -2.09 -0.13
N ILE A 31 15.13 -2.52 0.21
CA ILE A 31 14.85 -3.11 1.52
C ILE A 31 14.64 -4.61 1.40
N SER A 32 15.05 -5.36 2.42
CA SER A 32 14.84 -6.80 2.44
C SER A 32 13.35 -7.13 2.60
N PRO A 33 12.88 -8.30 2.11
CA PRO A 33 11.52 -8.76 2.36
C PRO A 33 11.17 -8.86 3.86
N GLN A 34 12.17 -9.12 4.72
CA GLN A 34 11.97 -9.17 6.17
C GLN A 34 11.67 -7.79 6.74
N GLU A 35 12.42 -6.77 6.32
CA GLU A 35 12.19 -5.38 6.71
C GLU A 35 10.83 -4.89 6.20
N ALA A 36 10.50 -5.15 4.94
CA ALA A 36 9.19 -4.82 4.36
C ALA A 36 8.06 -5.46 5.16
N ARG A 37 8.19 -6.74 5.54
CA ARG A 37 7.19 -7.45 6.37
C ARG A 37 7.03 -6.82 7.75
N ALA A 38 8.13 -6.38 8.38
CA ALA A 38 8.08 -5.71 9.67
C ALA A 38 7.32 -4.39 9.58
N ARG A 39 7.61 -3.57 8.56
CA ARG A 39 6.91 -2.30 8.29
C ARG A 39 5.42 -2.52 8.01
N ILE A 40 5.08 -3.48 7.14
CA ILE A 40 3.69 -3.84 6.86
C ILE A 40 2.96 -4.22 8.16
N LYS A 41 3.57 -5.07 9.01
CA LYS A 41 2.95 -5.49 10.27
C LYS A 41 2.68 -4.29 11.20
N LEU A 42 3.59 -3.32 11.24
CA LEU A 42 3.39 -2.09 12.01
C LEU A 42 2.21 -1.28 11.46
N LEU A 43 2.15 -1.06 10.14
CA LEU A 43 1.06 -0.33 9.48
C LEU A 43 -0.29 -1.02 9.67
N GLU A 44 -0.36 -2.34 9.45
CA GLU A 44 -1.58 -3.12 9.70
C GLU A 44 -2.08 -2.94 11.13
N THR A 45 -1.17 -3.02 12.11
CA THR A 45 -1.52 -2.85 13.53
C THR A 45 -2.07 -1.44 13.76
N ALA A 46 -1.37 -0.41 13.31
CA ALA A 46 -1.78 0.98 13.49
C ALA A 46 -3.13 1.28 12.83
N TYR A 47 -3.33 0.85 11.59
CA TYR A 47 -4.55 1.11 10.84
C TYR A 47 -5.75 0.35 11.38
N MET A 48 -5.59 -0.95 11.65
CA MET A 48 -6.69 -1.77 12.18
C MET A 48 -7.09 -1.34 13.59
N SER A 49 -6.12 -1.08 14.47
CA SER A 49 -6.40 -0.59 15.82
C SER A 49 -7.12 0.76 15.76
N THR A 50 -6.64 1.70 14.96
CA THR A 50 -7.30 3.01 14.80
C THR A 50 -8.72 2.85 14.29
N LEU A 51 -8.94 2.06 13.23
CA LEU A 51 -10.28 1.80 12.68
C LEU A 51 -11.24 1.25 13.73
N GLN A 52 -10.80 0.27 14.52
CA GLN A 52 -11.62 -0.36 15.57
C GLN A 52 -11.93 0.62 16.71
N HIS A 53 -10.95 1.40 17.14
CA HIS A 53 -11.13 2.41 18.19
C HIS A 53 -12.06 3.52 17.73
N MET A 54 -11.95 3.96 16.48
CA MET A 54 -12.84 4.97 15.90
C MET A 54 -14.29 4.48 15.84
N HIS A 55 -14.51 3.27 15.32
CA HIS A 55 -15.83 2.65 15.32
C HIS A 55 -16.42 2.54 16.72
N ARG A 56 -15.62 2.15 17.71
CA ARG A 56 -16.13 1.93 19.08
C ARG A 56 -16.42 3.23 19.84
N ARG A 57 -15.67 4.30 19.60
CA ARG A 57 -15.69 5.53 20.44
C ARG A 57 -16.43 6.69 19.80
N TYR A 58 -16.44 6.76 18.47
CA TYR A 58 -16.89 7.96 17.76
C TYR A 58 -17.98 7.67 16.72
N PHE A 59 -18.32 6.41 16.48
CA PHE A 59 -19.33 6.03 15.50
C PHE A 59 -20.45 5.22 16.15
N ASP A 60 -21.67 5.75 16.11
CA ASP A 60 -22.87 5.12 16.66
C ASP A 60 -23.83 4.58 15.58
N GLY A 61 -23.49 4.77 14.29
CA GLY A 61 -24.30 4.35 13.15
C GLY A 61 -25.55 5.19 12.89
N ASN A 62 -25.87 6.16 13.76
CA ASN A 62 -27.09 6.98 13.68
C ASN A 62 -26.80 8.48 13.47
N ALA A 63 -25.55 8.91 13.61
CA ALA A 63 -25.14 10.30 13.49
C ALA A 63 -24.64 10.71 12.09
N ARG A 64 -24.67 12.03 11.79
CA ARG A 64 -24.03 12.70 10.64
C ARG A 64 -22.49 12.56 10.59
N ALA A 65 -21.91 11.70 11.43
CA ALA A 65 -20.48 11.53 11.54
C ALA A 65 -19.92 10.85 10.27
N PRO A 66 -18.73 11.23 9.79
CA PRO A 66 -18.08 10.54 8.68
C PRO A 66 -17.87 9.05 8.98
N VAL A 67 -18.04 8.20 7.96
CA VAL A 67 -17.75 6.77 8.07
C VAL A 67 -16.27 6.58 8.42
N PRO A 68 -15.92 5.87 9.50
CA PRO A 68 -14.53 5.78 9.96
C PRO A 68 -13.54 5.26 8.93
N SER A 69 -13.95 4.35 8.03
CA SER A 69 -13.09 3.85 6.95
C SER A 69 -12.65 4.96 6.00
N ASN A 70 -13.52 5.92 5.71
CA ASN A 70 -13.24 7.02 4.78
C ASN A 70 -12.25 8.02 5.39
N VAL A 71 -12.39 8.32 6.68
CA VAL A 71 -11.42 9.17 7.39
C VAL A 71 -10.03 8.54 7.38
N LEU A 72 -9.94 7.22 7.54
CA LEU A 72 -8.65 6.53 7.52
C LEU A 72 -8.01 6.46 6.12
N GLU A 73 -8.79 6.58 5.05
CA GLU A 73 -8.23 6.64 3.69
C GLU A 73 -7.43 7.92 3.44
N ASP A 74 -7.74 9.01 4.12
CA ASP A 74 -6.90 10.23 4.06
C ASP A 74 -5.54 9.97 4.73
N VAL A 75 -5.52 9.18 5.81
CA VAL A 75 -4.27 8.72 6.45
C VAL A 75 -3.51 7.80 5.50
N PHE A 76 -4.19 6.86 4.83
CA PHE A 76 -3.56 6.00 3.83
C PHE A 76 -2.91 6.82 2.74
N ARG A 77 -3.64 7.77 2.15
CA ARG A 77 -3.13 8.64 1.09
C ARG A 77 -1.86 9.36 1.50
N ARG A 78 -1.79 9.89 2.73
CA ARG A 78 -0.59 10.57 3.22
C ARG A 78 0.59 9.62 3.40
N VAL A 79 0.38 8.48 4.07
CA VAL A 79 1.45 7.49 4.30
C VAL A 79 1.93 6.89 2.98
N ASP A 80 1.00 6.53 2.09
CA ASP A 80 1.28 6.01 0.76
C ASP A 80 2.06 7.00 -0.10
N TYR A 81 1.73 8.29 -0.02
CA TYR A 81 2.49 9.33 -0.71
C TYR A 81 3.93 9.44 -0.17
N GLU A 82 4.11 9.48 1.15
CA GLU A 82 5.43 9.64 1.77
C GLU A 82 6.33 8.41 1.64
N ASN A 83 5.74 7.22 1.47
CA ASN A 83 6.47 5.94 1.54
C ASN A 83 6.34 5.12 0.26
N GLY A 84 5.71 5.63 -0.80
CA GLY A 84 5.46 4.87 -2.03
C GLY A 84 4.64 3.58 -1.82
N THR A 85 3.98 3.42 -0.66
CA THR A 85 3.13 2.27 -0.37
C THR A 85 1.78 2.38 -1.08
N THR A 86 0.98 1.32 -1.02
CA THR A 86 -0.43 1.44 -1.36
C THR A 86 -1.26 0.67 -0.36
N SER A 87 -2.22 1.35 0.27
CA SER A 87 -3.06 0.82 1.33
C SER A 87 -4.53 0.96 0.95
N ARG A 88 -5.32 -0.11 1.11
CA ARG A 88 -6.76 -0.07 0.79
C ARG A 88 -7.59 -1.05 1.61
N TRP A 89 -8.83 -0.68 1.86
CA TRP A 89 -9.85 -1.60 2.37
C TRP A 89 -10.42 -2.45 1.24
N ILE A 90 -10.78 -3.70 1.56
CA ILE A 90 -11.56 -4.55 0.67
C ILE A 90 -12.71 -5.23 1.41
N SER A 91 -13.85 -5.39 0.73
CA SER A 91 -14.88 -6.33 1.15
C SER A 91 -14.42 -7.77 0.89
N VAL A 92 -14.86 -8.72 1.73
CA VAL A 92 -14.42 -10.12 1.64
C VAL A 92 -15.59 -11.09 1.60
N ASN A 93 -16.37 -11.16 2.68
CA ASN A 93 -17.57 -12.00 2.74
C ASN A 93 -18.78 -11.27 3.33
N THR A 94 -18.75 -9.94 3.22
CA THR A 94 -19.84 -9.01 3.53
C THR A 94 -19.92 -8.00 2.39
N PRO A 95 -21.09 -7.39 2.12
CA PRO A 95 -21.20 -6.31 1.15
C PRO A 95 -20.21 -5.18 1.45
N ALA A 96 -19.70 -4.55 0.40
CA ALA A 96 -18.92 -3.33 0.56
C ALA A 96 -19.85 -2.19 1.00
N MET A 97 -19.44 -1.43 2.01
CA MET A 97 -20.18 -0.23 2.44
C MET A 97 -19.97 0.94 1.46
N ASP A 98 -18.80 0.95 0.81
CA ASP A 98 -18.46 1.84 -0.29
C ASP A 98 -18.08 0.94 -1.48
N PRO A 99 -18.72 1.10 -2.67
CA PRO A 99 -18.43 0.28 -3.85
C PRO A 99 -16.95 0.23 -4.24
N LYS A 100 -16.16 1.26 -3.92
CA LYS A 100 -14.72 1.26 -4.22
C LYS A 100 -13.92 0.22 -3.43
N HIS A 101 -14.49 -0.35 -2.36
CA HIS A 101 -13.88 -1.43 -1.58
C HIS A 101 -14.19 -2.81 -2.15
N GLU A 102 -14.96 -2.91 -3.22
CA GLU A 102 -15.17 -4.19 -3.89
C GLU A 102 -13.87 -4.66 -4.57
N PRO A 103 -13.47 -5.93 -4.38
CA PRO A 103 -12.33 -6.49 -5.11
C PRO A 103 -12.55 -6.44 -6.63
N SER A 104 -11.85 -5.53 -7.30
CA SER A 104 -12.03 -5.26 -8.73
C SER A 104 -11.12 -6.09 -9.63
N ASP A 105 -9.91 -6.38 -9.17
CA ASP A 105 -8.85 -7.05 -9.93
C ASP A 105 -8.54 -8.47 -9.43
N ASP A 106 -7.74 -9.23 -10.18
CA ASP A 106 -7.45 -10.62 -9.87
C ASP A 106 -6.70 -10.82 -8.55
N LEU A 107 -5.81 -9.88 -8.20
CA LEU A 107 -5.06 -9.92 -6.95
C LEU A 107 -6.00 -9.70 -5.76
N THR A 108 -6.79 -8.63 -5.77
CA THR A 108 -7.72 -8.32 -4.67
C THR A 108 -8.80 -9.41 -4.53
N LYS A 109 -9.29 -9.98 -5.64
CA LYS A 109 -10.20 -11.14 -5.61
C LYS A 109 -9.54 -12.38 -5.02
N ALA A 110 -8.27 -12.64 -5.33
CA ALA A 110 -7.53 -13.76 -4.75
C ALA A 110 -7.32 -13.58 -3.24
N ILE A 111 -6.97 -12.36 -2.81
CA ILE A 111 -6.84 -12.02 -1.40
C ILE A 111 -8.17 -12.23 -0.68
N ALA A 112 -9.29 -11.70 -1.21
CA ALA A 112 -10.60 -11.88 -0.60
C ALA A 112 -10.98 -13.37 -0.47
N ARG A 113 -10.75 -14.19 -1.52
CA ARG A 113 -10.98 -15.65 -1.44
C ARG A 113 -10.14 -16.30 -0.34
N TYR A 114 -8.85 -15.94 -0.26
CA TYR A 114 -7.94 -16.48 0.74
C TYR A 114 -8.35 -16.09 2.18
N LEU A 115 -8.70 -14.82 2.38
CA LEU A 115 -9.14 -14.32 3.68
C LEU A 115 -10.49 -14.88 4.09
N LYS A 116 -11.35 -15.30 3.15
CA LYS A 116 -12.65 -15.92 3.46
C LYS A 116 -12.48 -17.31 4.12
N THR A 117 -11.45 -18.08 3.79
CA THR A 117 -11.27 -19.50 4.22
C THR A 117 -10.65 -19.68 5.62
N ASN A 118 -10.89 -18.74 6.53
CA ASN A 118 -10.38 -18.72 7.91
C ASN A 118 -8.88 -18.44 8.09
N ASN A 119 -8.20 -18.03 7.01
CA ASN A 119 -6.87 -17.46 7.13
C ASN A 119 -6.93 -16.01 7.61
N ASP A 120 -5.92 -15.61 8.37
CA ASP A 120 -5.83 -14.31 8.99
C ASP A 120 -4.94 -13.34 8.19
N ARG A 121 -3.94 -13.85 7.46
CA ARG A 121 -3.04 -13.04 6.62
C ARG A 121 -2.65 -13.75 5.32
N PHE A 122 -2.81 -13.05 4.21
CA PHE A 122 -2.22 -13.33 2.90
C PHE A 122 -0.88 -12.58 2.77
N GLU A 123 0.12 -13.20 2.16
CA GLU A 123 1.37 -12.55 1.78
C GLU A 123 1.85 -13.07 0.41
N LYS A 124 2.30 -12.17 -0.46
CA LYS A 124 2.88 -12.54 -1.75
C LYS A 124 3.83 -11.46 -2.24
N THR A 125 5.00 -11.85 -2.75
CA THR A 125 5.87 -10.95 -3.51
C THR A 125 5.46 -10.93 -4.98
N VAL A 126 5.29 -9.75 -5.55
CA VAL A 126 4.96 -9.55 -6.97
C VAL A 126 5.87 -8.44 -7.52
N GLY A 127 6.79 -8.80 -8.40
CA GLY A 127 7.83 -7.86 -8.87
C GLY A 127 8.63 -7.29 -7.70
N GLU A 128 8.77 -5.97 -7.65
CA GLU A 128 9.47 -5.25 -6.60
C GLU A 128 8.56 -4.83 -5.42
N LYS A 129 7.46 -5.57 -5.19
CA LYS A 129 6.54 -5.28 -4.09
C LYS A 129 6.28 -6.52 -3.23
N LEU A 130 6.24 -6.30 -1.92
CA LEU A 130 5.66 -7.25 -0.97
C LEU A 130 4.21 -6.85 -0.70
N ILE A 131 3.28 -7.76 -1.00
CA ILE A 131 1.85 -7.54 -0.83
C ILE A 131 1.38 -8.32 0.39
N SER A 132 0.62 -7.66 1.26
CA SER A 132 -0.09 -8.32 2.34
C SER A 132 -1.58 -8.01 2.31
N GLY A 133 -2.38 -9.02 2.65
CA GLY A 133 -3.81 -8.88 2.91
C GLY A 133 -4.11 -9.36 4.33
N ARG A 134 -4.68 -8.53 5.18
CA ARG A 134 -5.00 -8.84 6.57
C ARG A 134 -6.50 -8.91 6.78
N ALA A 135 -6.99 -9.98 7.41
CA ALA A 135 -8.40 -10.11 7.75
C ALA A 135 -8.77 -9.17 8.90
N ILE A 136 -9.85 -8.42 8.73
CA ILE A 136 -10.47 -7.58 9.76
C ILE A 136 -11.75 -8.27 10.21
N THR A 137 -11.74 -8.88 11.40
CA THR A 137 -12.93 -9.52 11.95
C THR A 137 -14.00 -8.48 12.29
N LEU A 138 -15.18 -8.64 11.71
CA LEU A 138 -16.34 -7.81 11.98
C LEU A 138 -17.08 -8.40 13.19
N PHE A 139 -16.83 -7.84 14.38
CA PHE A 139 -17.56 -8.22 15.59
C PHE A 139 -19.00 -7.71 15.56
N ALA A 140 -19.83 -8.13 16.53
CA ALA A 140 -21.28 -7.87 16.55
C ALA A 140 -21.65 -6.40 16.29
N ASN A 141 -20.93 -5.44 16.87
CA ASN A 141 -21.21 -4.02 16.65
C ASN A 141 -20.90 -3.56 15.21
N CYS A 142 -19.86 -4.10 14.57
CA CYS A 142 -19.55 -3.79 13.18
C CYS A 142 -20.61 -4.39 12.24
N GLN A 143 -21.11 -5.59 12.56
CA GLN A 143 -22.08 -6.30 11.72
C GLN A 143 -23.44 -5.58 11.61
N LYS A 144 -23.79 -4.73 12.57
CA LYS A 144 -25.03 -3.92 12.53
C LYS A 144 -25.17 -3.11 11.24
N CYS A 145 -24.04 -2.63 10.70
CA CYS A 145 -24.00 -1.87 9.45
C CYS A 145 -23.53 -2.71 8.26
N HIS A 146 -22.58 -3.63 8.47
CA HIS A 146 -21.95 -4.40 7.39
C HIS A 146 -22.75 -5.63 6.93
N VAL A 147 -23.75 -6.07 7.68
CA VAL A 147 -24.45 -7.34 7.45
C VAL A 147 -25.95 -7.13 7.61
N SER A 148 -26.75 -7.64 6.69
CA SER A 148 -28.21 -7.60 6.81
C SER A 148 -28.68 -8.35 8.05
N ALA A 149 -29.82 -7.95 8.63
CA ALA A 149 -30.37 -8.58 9.83
C ALA A 149 -30.50 -10.11 9.69
N LEU A 150 -30.92 -10.60 8.51
CA LEU A 150 -30.99 -12.03 8.20
C LEU A 150 -29.60 -12.69 8.21
N SER A 151 -28.59 -12.05 7.62
CA SER A 151 -27.23 -12.60 7.56
C SER A 151 -26.47 -12.52 8.88
N GLN A 152 -26.91 -11.68 9.82
CA GLN A 152 -26.37 -11.63 11.19
C GLN A 152 -26.75 -12.89 12.00
N GLN A 153 -27.90 -13.51 11.70
CA GLN A 153 -28.31 -14.76 12.34
C GLN A 153 -27.58 -15.99 11.77
N ASN A 154 -26.96 -15.85 10.59
CA ASN A 154 -26.17 -16.90 9.99
C ASN A 154 -24.78 -16.96 10.64
N GLY A 155 -24.42 -18.13 11.14
CA GLY A 155 -23.11 -18.41 11.71
C GLY A 155 -21.94 -18.14 10.75
N GLY A 156 -20.72 -18.25 11.29
CA GLY A 156 -19.49 -18.11 10.52
C GLY A 156 -18.89 -16.70 10.55
N ARG A 157 -17.55 -16.68 10.49
CA ARG A 157 -16.73 -15.48 10.63
C ARG A 157 -17.03 -14.48 9.52
N LYS A 158 -17.40 -13.26 9.88
CA LYS A 158 -17.59 -12.13 8.96
C LYS A 158 -16.34 -11.27 8.97
N VAL A 159 -15.80 -10.98 7.79
CA VAL A 159 -14.54 -10.26 7.66
C VAL A 159 -14.60 -9.23 6.53
N ALA A 160 -13.85 -8.15 6.74
CA ALA A 160 -13.33 -7.28 5.70
C ALA A 160 -11.81 -7.53 5.56
N GLY A 161 -11.14 -6.80 4.68
CA GLY A 161 -9.70 -6.91 4.48
C GLY A 161 -9.01 -5.54 4.46
N LEU A 162 -7.76 -5.53 4.91
CA LEU A 162 -6.78 -4.47 4.66
C LEU A 162 -5.72 -5.03 3.71
N VAL A 163 -5.49 -4.37 2.58
CA VAL A 163 -4.41 -4.69 1.66
C VAL A 163 -3.35 -3.62 1.75
N ILE A 164 -2.09 -4.03 1.91
CA ILE A 164 -0.92 -3.15 1.86
C ILE A 164 0.07 -3.70 0.84
N GLU A 165 0.46 -2.86 -0.10
CA GLU A 165 1.58 -3.09 -1.02
C GLU A 165 2.77 -2.26 -0.56
N MET A 166 3.86 -2.92 -0.20
CA MET A 166 5.11 -2.29 0.23
C MET A 166 6.14 -2.41 -0.88
N PRO A 167 6.70 -1.31 -1.40
CA PRO A 167 7.81 -1.41 -2.34
C PRO A 167 9.05 -1.98 -1.63
N LEU A 168 9.78 -2.81 -2.36
CA LEU A 168 11.07 -3.36 -1.97
C LEU A 168 12.24 -2.50 -2.47
N VAL A 169 11.94 -1.51 -3.32
CA VAL A 169 12.88 -0.62 -3.95
C VAL A 169 12.29 0.78 -3.92
N TYR A 170 13.08 1.75 -3.48
CA TYR A 170 12.72 3.16 -3.38
C TYR A 170 13.75 3.96 -4.17
N GLU A 171 13.30 5.03 -4.82
CA GLU A 171 14.22 6.02 -5.36
C GLU A 171 14.98 6.66 -4.19
N ALA A 172 16.30 6.78 -4.31
CA ALA A 172 17.06 7.54 -3.35
C ALA A 172 16.68 9.01 -3.51
N GLU A 173 16.13 9.63 -2.46
CA GLU A 173 15.86 11.06 -2.48
C GLU A 173 17.19 11.81 -2.62
N ASP A 174 17.32 12.61 -3.69
CA ASP A 174 18.37 13.62 -3.79
C ASP A 174 18.14 14.62 -2.66
N ASN A 175 18.94 14.47 -1.60
CA ASN A 175 18.92 15.35 -0.44
C ASN A 175 19.25 16.78 -0.92
N LYS A 176 18.23 17.61 -1.13
CA LYS A 176 18.36 18.99 -1.59
C LYS A 176 18.18 19.98 -0.45
#